data_AF-A0A4D4KVL4-F1
#
_entry.id   AF-A0A4D4KVL4-F1
#
_cell.length_a   1.000
_cell.length_b   1.000
_cell.length_c   1.000
_cell.angle_alpha   90.00
_cell.angle_beta   90.00
_cell.angle_gamma   90.00
#
_symmetry.space_group_name_H-M   'P 1'
#
loop_
_entity.id
_entity.type
_entity.pdbx_description
1 polymer ?
#
loop_
_entity_poly.entity_id
_entity_poly.type
_entity_poly.pdbx_seq_one_letter_code
_entity_poly.pdbx_strand_id
1 'polypeptide(L)'
;MPWQRFAGTEATLSQVLVRSVGGGDLWPILLSIGAVVATTSVVLTVQYGQIRILFSMSRDGLVPGLFSRVHRRTGVPRAGTVIVSAFVAVLAALIPLGDLADATSIGTLFAFALVNLAVLILRRRKPDAPRGFRVPFAPVTPLLGVACCGYVMYGLGADTWIAFGAWMAAGLAVYGLYGIRHSTLDRPAPEPETTP
;
A
#
# COMPACT_ATOMS: atom_id res chain seq x y z
N MET A 1 2.71 -21.42 -30.34
CA MET A 1 3.35 -20.10 -30.44
C MET A 1 4.33 -19.95 -29.29
N PRO A 2 5.64 -19.78 -29.51
CA PRO A 2 6.64 -19.79 -28.42
C PRO A 2 6.71 -18.42 -27.72
N TRP A 3 6.27 -18.37 -26.46
CA TRP A 3 6.24 -17.18 -25.59
C TRP A 3 7.64 -16.65 -25.20
N GLN A 4 8.69 -17.43 -25.41
CA GLN A 4 10.07 -17.09 -25.10
C GLN A 4 10.66 -15.96 -25.98
N ARG A 5 10.03 -15.62 -27.12
CA ARG A 5 10.50 -14.54 -28.00
C ARG A 5 10.13 -13.12 -27.54
N PHE A 6 9.30 -13.00 -26.49
CA PHE A 6 8.79 -11.70 -26.01
C PHE A 6 9.34 -11.31 -24.63
N ALA A 7 10.21 -12.14 -24.05
CA ALA A 7 10.68 -11.99 -22.67
C ALA A 7 11.71 -10.86 -22.45
N GLY A 8 11.99 -10.03 -23.46
CA GLY A 8 13.05 -9.01 -23.38
C GLY A 8 12.72 -7.67 -24.05
N THR A 9 11.47 -7.41 -24.43
CA THR A 9 11.11 -6.17 -25.14
C THR A 9 10.12 -5.35 -24.33
N GLU A 10 10.57 -4.21 -23.80
CA GLU A 10 9.73 -3.26 -23.03
C GLU A 10 8.49 -2.77 -23.81
N ALA A 11 8.49 -2.93 -25.13
CA ALA A 11 7.44 -2.48 -26.03
C ALA A 11 6.64 -3.63 -26.69
N THR A 12 6.61 -4.83 -26.10
CA THR A 12 5.97 -6.03 -26.68
C THR A 12 4.52 -5.79 -27.13
N LEU A 13 3.72 -5.09 -26.31
CA LEU A 13 2.32 -4.79 -26.65
C LEU A 13 2.20 -3.84 -27.84
N SER A 14 3.05 -2.80 -27.93
CA SER A 14 3.04 -1.87 -29.06
C SER A 14 3.44 -2.55 -30.38
N GLN A 15 4.43 -3.45 -30.34
CA GLN A 15 4.88 -4.19 -31.51
C GLN A 15 3.85 -5.20 -32.01
N VAL A 16 3.13 -5.84 -31.08
CA VAL A 16 2.01 -6.73 -31.42
C VAL A 16 0.88 -5.93 -32.05
N LEU A 17 0.55 -4.75 -31.52
CA LEU A 17 -0.51 -3.88 -32.03
C LEU A 17 -0.22 -3.38 -33.45
N VAL A 18 1.03 -2.96 -33.73
CA VAL A 18 1.46 -2.57 -35.08
C VAL A 18 1.38 -3.74 -36.05
N ARG A 19 1.72 -4.97 -35.61
CA ARG A 19 1.65 -6.18 -36.44
C ARG A 19 0.24 -6.73 -36.65
N SER A 20 -0.67 -6.58 -35.69
CA SER A 20 -2.00 -7.21 -35.73
C SER A 20 -3.09 -6.32 -36.33
N VAL A 21 -2.98 -4.99 -36.19
CA VAL A 21 -4.01 -4.04 -36.63
C VAL A 21 -3.69 -3.42 -38.00
N GLY A 22 -2.44 -3.51 -38.47
CA GLY A 22 -2.09 -3.18 -39.85
C GLY A 22 -2.25 -1.71 -40.26
N GLY A 23 -2.21 -0.76 -39.31
CA GLY A 23 -2.43 0.66 -39.64
C GLY A 23 -1.78 1.63 -38.66
N GLY A 24 -0.62 2.19 -39.06
CA GLY A 24 -0.06 3.46 -38.60
C GLY A 24 0.33 3.61 -37.12
N ASP A 25 1.10 4.65 -36.83
CA ASP A 25 1.64 4.97 -35.48
C ASP A 25 0.57 5.42 -34.46
N LEU A 26 -0.70 5.58 -34.89
CA LEU A 26 -1.78 6.10 -34.05
C LEU A 26 -2.11 5.21 -32.85
N TRP A 27 -2.16 3.88 -33.04
CA TRP A 27 -2.54 2.95 -31.98
C TRP A 27 -1.50 2.84 -30.85
N PRO A 28 -0.19 2.72 -31.13
CA PRO A 28 0.85 2.82 -30.11
C PRO A 28 0.88 4.16 -29.36
N ILE A 29 0.63 5.28 -30.04
CA ILE A 29 0.59 6.61 -29.42
C ILE A 29 -0.59 6.70 -28.45
N LEU A 30 -1.79 6.29 -28.86
CA LEU A 30 -2.97 6.25 -27.98
C LEU A 30 -2.74 5.37 -26.75
N LEU A 31 -2.12 4.20 -26.92
CA LEU A 31 -1.78 3.30 -25.82
C LEU A 31 -0.77 3.95 -24.87
N SER A 32 0.26 4.64 -25.40
CA SER A 32 1.28 5.32 -24.59
C SER A 32 0.69 6.49 -23.80
N ILE A 33 -0.17 7.31 -24.42
CA ILE A 33 -0.90 8.38 -23.72
C ILE A 33 -1.77 7.80 -22.62
N GLY A 34 -2.51 6.72 -22.91
CA GLY A 34 -3.34 6.01 -21.94
C GLY A 34 -2.52 5.49 -20.75
N ALA A 35 -1.35 4.90 -21.03
CA ALA A 35 -0.44 4.41 -19.99
C ALA A 35 0.06 5.55 -19.08
N VAL A 36 0.46 6.70 -19.64
CA VAL A 36 0.92 7.86 -18.85
C VAL A 36 -0.19 8.44 -17.97
N VAL A 37 -1.40 8.57 -18.52
CA VAL A 37 -2.56 9.06 -17.74
C VAL A 37 -2.90 8.08 -16.61
N ALA A 38 -2.88 6.77 -16.90
CA ALA A 38 -3.17 5.73 -15.92
C ALA A 38 -2.12 5.71 -14.79
N THR A 39 -0.82 5.72 -15.11
CA THR A 39 0.24 5.72 -14.09
C THR A 39 0.19 6.98 -13.23
N THR A 40 -0.04 8.15 -13.84
CA THR A 40 -0.20 9.42 -13.10
C THR A 40 -1.37 9.37 -12.11
N SER A 41 -2.51 8.82 -12.53
CA SER A 41 -3.69 8.66 -11.66
C SER A 41 -3.43 7.73 -10.48
N VAL A 42 -2.76 6.59 -10.73
CA VAL A 42 -2.40 5.61 -9.69
C VAL A 42 -1.42 6.23 -8.69
N VAL A 43 -0.37 6.91 -9.17
CA VAL A 43 0.62 7.57 -8.31
C VAL A 43 -0.05 8.60 -7.39
N LEU A 44 -0.91 9.46 -7.94
CA LEU A 44 -1.67 10.43 -7.15
C LEU A 44 -2.51 9.73 -6.07
N THR A 45 -3.26 8.69 -6.45
CA THR A 45 -4.14 7.94 -5.52
C THR A 45 -3.35 7.32 -4.37
N VAL A 46 -2.22 6.67 -4.66
CA VAL A 46 -1.35 6.04 -3.65
C VAL A 46 -0.72 7.11 -2.74
N GLN A 47 -0.25 8.23 -3.30
CA GLN A 47 0.35 9.31 -2.54
C GLN A 47 -0.64 9.92 -1.54
N TYR A 48 -1.89 10.14 -1.95
CA TYR A 48 -2.96 10.60 -1.07
C TYR A 48 -3.29 9.57 0.02
N GLY A 49 -3.34 8.29 -0.32
CA GLY A 49 -3.57 7.20 0.64
C GLY A 49 -2.50 7.18 1.75
N GLN A 50 -1.22 7.24 1.37
CA GLN A 50 -0.10 7.28 2.30
C GLN A 50 -0.18 8.47 3.26
N ILE A 51 -0.45 9.68 2.74
CA ILE A 51 -0.55 10.89 3.56
C ILE A 51 -1.70 10.78 4.59
N ARG A 52 -2.84 10.21 4.20
CA ARG A 52 -3.99 10.01 5.12
C ARG A 52 -3.65 9.03 6.24
N ILE A 53 -3.00 7.91 5.92
CA ILE A 53 -2.57 6.92 6.91
C ILE A 53 -1.59 7.54 7.90
N LEU A 54 -0.58 8.27 7.41
CA LEU A 54 0.38 8.97 8.28
C LEU A 54 -0.30 10.04 9.15
N PHE A 55 -1.28 10.76 8.60
CA PHE A 55 -2.05 11.73 9.36
C PHE A 55 -2.86 11.07 10.49
N SER A 56 -3.56 9.97 10.23
CA SER A 56 -4.29 9.24 11.28
C SER A 56 -3.34 8.65 12.32
N MET A 57 -2.24 8.03 11.90
CA MET A 57 -1.22 7.50 12.81
C MET A 57 -0.60 8.61 13.68
N SER A 58 -0.38 9.80 13.11
CA SER A 58 0.15 10.96 13.84
C SER A 58 -0.84 11.51 14.85
N ARG A 59 -2.13 11.52 14.51
CA ARG A 59 -3.22 11.90 15.42
C ARG A 59 -3.34 10.90 16.58
N ASP A 60 -3.08 9.63 16.32
CA ASP A 60 -3.10 8.57 17.33
C ASP A 60 -1.80 8.54 18.18
N GLY A 61 -0.82 9.42 17.88
CA GLY A 61 0.44 9.56 18.61
C GLY A 61 1.54 8.58 18.21
N LEU A 62 1.32 7.75 17.19
CA LEU A 62 2.22 6.66 16.76
C LEU A 62 3.43 7.16 15.94
N VAL A 63 3.31 8.32 15.29
CA VAL A 63 4.36 8.95 14.49
C VAL A 63 4.49 10.44 14.86
N PRO A 64 5.65 11.09 14.61
CA PRO A 64 5.91 12.46 15.03
C PRO A 64 4.80 13.44 14.64
N GLY A 65 4.46 14.38 15.54
CA GLY A 65 3.42 15.38 15.33
C GLY A 65 3.64 16.35 14.15
N LEU A 66 4.80 16.25 13.47
CA LEU A 66 5.05 16.97 12.22
C LEU A 66 4.06 16.55 11.11
N PHE A 67 3.60 15.30 11.11
CA PHE A 67 2.68 14.77 10.10
C PHE A 67 1.20 15.13 10.36
N SER A 68 0.83 15.54 11.58
CA SER A 68 -0.51 16.03 11.92
C SER A 68 -0.68 17.55 11.80
N ARG A 69 0.40 18.30 11.55
CA ARG A 69 0.34 19.76 11.34
C ARG A 69 -0.31 20.09 10.00
N VAL A 70 -1.61 20.37 10.03
CA VAL A 70 -2.39 20.80 8.88
C VAL A 70 -2.20 22.29 8.61
N HIS A 71 -1.98 22.67 7.36
CA HIS A 71 -1.90 24.08 6.99
C HIS A 71 -3.30 24.73 7.01
N ARG A 72 -3.45 25.83 7.77
CA ARG A 72 -4.72 26.52 8.08
C ARG A 72 -5.56 26.91 6.86
N ARG A 73 -4.92 27.13 5.70
CA ARG A 73 -5.58 27.60 4.46
C ARG A 73 -5.97 26.50 3.47
N THR A 74 -5.26 25.38 3.47
CA THR A 74 -5.48 24.29 2.49
C THR A 74 -5.99 22.99 3.11
N GLY A 75 -6.05 22.89 4.44
CA GLY A 75 -6.58 21.69 5.10
C GLY A 75 -5.74 20.43 4.90
N VAL A 76 -4.57 20.53 4.26
CA VAL A 76 -3.65 19.40 3.99
C VAL A 76 -2.35 19.49 4.78
N PRO A 77 -1.77 18.36 5.20
CA PRO A 77 -0.49 18.30 5.89
C PRO A 77 0.67 18.46 4.88
N ARG A 78 0.94 19.71 4.46
CA ARG A 78 1.94 20.03 3.41
C ARG A 78 3.33 19.47 3.70
N ALA A 79 3.77 19.52 4.95
CA ALA A 79 5.06 18.97 5.35
C ALA A 79 5.12 17.45 5.10
N GLY A 80 4.04 16.73 5.46
CA GLY A 80 3.92 15.29 5.18
C GLY A 80 3.94 14.99 3.69
N THR A 81 3.21 15.76 2.87
CA THR A 81 3.22 15.60 1.41
C THR A 81 4.62 15.75 0.84
N VAL A 82 5.32 16.84 1.16
CA VAL A 82 6.65 17.13 0.59
C VAL A 82 7.69 16.12 1.05
N ILE A 83 7.69 15.75 2.34
CA ILE A 83 8.65 14.78 2.88
C ILE A 83 8.46 13.41 2.22
N VAL A 84 7.22 12.92 2.14
CA VAL A 84 6.94 11.61 1.55
C VAL A 84 7.21 11.62 0.05
N SER A 85 6.80 12.66 -0.68
CA SER A 85 7.07 12.73 -2.13
C SER A 85 8.56 12.85 -2.43
N ALA A 86 9.32 13.60 -1.62
CA ALA A 86 10.76 13.69 -1.77
C ALA A 86 11.43 12.33 -1.49
N PHE A 87 11.01 11.64 -0.43
CA PHE A 87 11.51 10.31 -0.10
C PHE A 87 11.23 9.30 -1.24
N VAL A 88 9.99 9.26 -1.75
CA VAL A 88 9.61 8.41 -2.88
C VAL A 88 10.40 8.76 -4.13
N ALA A 89 10.60 10.05 -4.44
CA ALA A 89 11.38 10.48 -5.60
C ALA A 89 12.85 10.04 -5.52
N VAL A 90 13.46 10.10 -4.34
CA VAL A 90 14.83 9.62 -4.11
C VAL A 90 14.91 8.10 -4.29
N LEU A 91 13.98 7.34 -3.71
CA LEU A 91 13.96 5.89 -3.89
C LEU A 91 13.74 5.49 -5.36
N ALA A 92 12.82 6.16 -6.06
CA ALA A 92 12.56 5.91 -7.48
C ALA A 92 13.75 6.26 -8.38
N ALA A 93 14.60 7.20 -7.98
CA ALA A 93 15.80 7.58 -8.73
C ALA A 93 16.98 6.64 -8.48
N LEU A 94 17.07 6.01 -7.30
CA LEU A 94 18.24 5.23 -6.88
C LEU A 94 18.03 3.71 -6.96
N ILE A 95 16.79 3.23 -6.90
CA ILE A 95 16.47 1.80 -6.82
C ILE A 95 15.80 1.34 -8.12
N PRO A 96 16.24 0.22 -8.72
CA PRO A 96 15.60 -0.36 -9.89
C PRO A 96 14.10 -0.66 -9.68
N LEU A 97 13.31 -0.47 -10.73
CA LEU A 97 11.86 -0.69 -10.69
C LEU A 97 11.49 -2.14 -10.31
N GLY A 98 12.30 -3.13 -10.70
CA GLY A 98 12.09 -4.53 -10.33
C GLY A 98 12.13 -4.75 -8.82
N ASP A 99 13.19 -4.27 -8.17
CA ASP A 99 13.35 -4.41 -6.71
C ASP A 99 12.26 -3.65 -5.94
N LEU A 100 11.87 -2.47 -6.43
CA LEU A 100 10.75 -1.71 -5.87
C LEU A 100 9.42 -2.45 -6.02
N ALA A 101 9.20 -3.12 -7.16
CA ALA A 101 8.00 -3.93 -7.41
C ALA A 101 7.95 -5.16 -6.50
N ASP A 102 9.09 -5.83 -6.29
CA ASP A 102 9.18 -6.98 -5.39
C ASP A 102 8.96 -6.57 -3.93
N ALA A 103 9.57 -5.46 -3.49
CA ALA A 103 9.36 -4.89 -2.16
C ALA A 103 7.90 -4.44 -1.93
N THR A 104 7.25 -3.88 -2.95
CA THR A 104 5.83 -3.50 -2.87
C THR A 104 4.94 -4.74 -2.84
N SER A 105 5.28 -5.77 -3.59
CA SER A 105 4.53 -7.03 -3.67
C SER A 105 4.55 -7.77 -2.33
N ILE A 106 5.73 -7.96 -1.72
CA ILE A 106 5.82 -8.61 -0.39
C ILE A 106 5.03 -7.85 0.67
N GLY A 107 5.10 -6.51 0.67
CA GLY A 107 4.36 -5.68 1.62
C GLY A 107 2.85 -5.79 1.45
N THR A 108 2.37 -5.80 0.21
CA THR A 108 0.94 -5.93 -0.10
C THR A 108 0.41 -7.32 0.24
N LEU A 109 1.16 -8.38 -0.11
CA LEU A 109 0.81 -9.76 0.23
C LEU A 109 0.78 -9.97 1.75
N PHE A 110 1.74 -9.41 2.47
CA PHE A 110 1.77 -9.45 3.93
C PHE A 110 0.56 -8.72 4.53
N ALA A 111 0.22 -7.53 4.04
CA ALA A 111 -0.97 -6.79 4.49
C ALA A 111 -2.26 -7.59 4.22
N PHE A 112 -2.39 -8.22 3.05
CA PHE A 112 -3.53 -9.08 2.74
C PHE A 112 -3.60 -10.32 3.64
N ALA A 113 -2.47 -10.97 3.93
CA ALA A 113 -2.41 -12.07 4.88
C ALA A 113 -2.87 -11.62 6.28
N LEU A 114 -2.38 -10.47 6.76
CA LEU A 114 -2.80 -9.89 8.04
C LEU A 114 -4.29 -9.55 8.09
N VAL A 115 -4.86 -8.99 7.02
CA VAL A 115 -6.30 -8.68 6.96
C VAL A 115 -7.13 -9.97 7.03
N ASN A 116 -6.74 -11.00 6.27
CA ASN A 116 -7.42 -12.30 6.34
C ASN A 116 -7.35 -12.92 7.75
N LEU A 117 -6.18 -12.82 8.40
CA LEU A 117 -6.01 -13.28 9.78
C LEU A 117 -6.83 -12.44 10.77
N ALA A 118 -6.86 -11.12 10.61
CA ALA A 118 -7.64 -10.20 11.43
C ALA A 118 -9.13 -10.51 11.36
N VAL A 119 -9.66 -10.90 10.18
CA VAL A 119 -11.04 -11.36 10.03
C VAL A 119 -11.31 -12.64 10.82
N LEU A 120 -10.38 -13.61 10.84
CA LEU A 120 -10.51 -14.81 11.68
C LEU A 120 -10.50 -14.46 13.18
N ILE A 121 -9.59 -13.57 13.59
CA ILE A 121 -9.45 -13.16 14.99
C ILE A 121 -10.70 -12.39 15.45
N LEU A 122 -11.19 -11.45 14.64
CA LEU A 122 -12.38 -10.65 14.97
C LEU A 122 -13.63 -11.53 15.09
N ARG A 123 -13.76 -12.56 14.24
CA ARG A 123 -14.84 -13.54 14.35
C ARG A 123 -14.83 -14.30 15.67
N ARG A 124 -13.65 -14.58 16.24
CA ARG A 124 -13.52 -15.25 17.54
C ARG A 124 -13.67 -14.31 18.73
N ARG A 125 -13.11 -13.10 18.68
CA ARG A 125 -13.13 -12.16 19.82
C ARG A 125 -14.42 -11.35 19.96
N LYS A 126 -15.07 -10.99 18.85
CA LYS A 126 -16.30 -10.18 18.85
C LYS A 126 -17.35 -10.82 17.93
N PRO A 127 -17.96 -11.93 18.36
CA PRO A 127 -18.94 -12.66 17.56
C PRO A 127 -20.19 -11.81 17.25
N ASP A 128 -20.64 -10.99 18.20
CA ASP A 128 -21.90 -10.23 18.17
C ASP A 128 -21.80 -8.82 17.56
N ALA A 129 -20.63 -8.43 17.06
CA ALA A 129 -20.47 -7.12 16.42
C ALA A 129 -21.39 -7.01 15.17
N PRO A 130 -22.08 -5.87 14.96
CA PRO A 130 -22.92 -5.67 13.77
C PRO A 130 -22.05 -5.69 12.51
N ARG A 131 -22.38 -6.56 11.55
CA ARG A 131 -21.62 -6.75 10.29
C ARG A 131 -22.51 -6.40 9.11
N GLY A 132 -22.20 -5.32 8.41
CA GLY A 132 -22.91 -4.93 7.17
C GLY A 132 -22.70 -5.92 6.02
N PHE A 133 -21.52 -6.54 5.95
CA PHE A 133 -21.20 -7.61 4.99
C PHE A 133 -20.56 -8.79 5.70
N ARG A 134 -20.95 -10.02 5.33
CA ARG A 134 -20.40 -11.27 5.88
C ARG A 134 -19.71 -12.06 4.78
N VAL A 135 -18.43 -12.38 5.00
CA VAL A 135 -17.67 -13.21 4.06
C VAL A 135 -18.36 -14.57 3.89
N PRO A 136 -18.74 -14.98 2.67
CA PRO A 136 -19.32 -16.28 2.40
C PRO A 136 -18.28 -17.38 2.68
N PHE A 137 -18.71 -18.54 3.18
CA PHE A 137 -17.86 -19.69 3.48
C PHE A 137 -16.71 -19.44 4.48
N ALA A 138 -16.85 -18.46 5.38
CA ALA A 138 -15.90 -18.33 6.50
C ALA A 138 -16.05 -19.51 7.47
N PRO A 139 -14.95 -20.14 7.94
CA PRO A 139 -13.57 -19.64 7.95
C PRO A 139 -12.67 -20.12 6.81
N VAL A 140 -13.19 -20.84 5.82
CA VAL A 140 -12.39 -21.41 4.72
C VAL A 140 -11.84 -20.32 3.81
N THR A 141 -12.66 -19.32 3.48
CA THR A 141 -12.27 -18.26 2.54
C THR A 141 -11.07 -17.43 3.00
N PRO A 142 -10.97 -16.92 4.24
CA PRO A 142 -9.78 -16.18 4.62
C PRO A 142 -8.59 -17.10 4.92
N LEU A 143 -8.80 -18.38 5.27
CA LEU A 143 -7.71 -19.34 5.42
C LEU A 143 -7.03 -19.64 4.07
N LEU A 144 -7.82 -19.84 3.02
CA LEU A 144 -7.31 -19.95 1.65
C LEU A 144 -6.61 -18.67 1.21
N GLY A 145 -7.12 -17.50 1.61
CA GLY A 145 -6.47 -16.21 1.37
C GLY A 145 -5.06 -16.15 1.97
N VAL A 146 -4.90 -16.54 3.24
CA VAL A 146 -3.58 -16.62 3.90
C VAL A 146 -2.68 -17.63 3.21
N ALA A 147 -3.19 -18.83 2.88
CA ALA A 147 -2.41 -19.87 2.22
C ALA A 147 -1.90 -19.43 0.84
N CYS A 148 -2.76 -18.78 0.04
CA CYS A 148 -2.41 -18.26 -1.26
C CYS A 148 -1.38 -17.12 -1.16
N CYS A 149 -1.58 -16.16 -0.26
CA CYS A 149 -0.60 -15.09 -0.03
C CYS A 149 0.75 -15.66 0.41
N GLY A 150 0.76 -16.62 1.34
CA GLY A 150 1.97 -17.28 1.80
C GLY A 150 2.70 -18.04 0.70
N TYR A 151 1.97 -18.74 -0.17
CA TYR A 151 2.54 -19.42 -1.34
C TYR A 151 3.24 -18.45 -2.29
N VAL A 152 2.60 -17.33 -2.63
CA VAL A 152 3.21 -16.31 -3.50
C VAL A 152 4.42 -15.67 -2.82
N MET A 153 4.32 -15.35 -1.52
CA MET A 153 5.44 -14.78 -0.75
C MET A 153 6.67 -15.70 -0.70
N TYR A 154 6.47 -17.03 -0.71
CA TYR A 154 7.58 -18.00 -0.73
C TYR A 154 8.36 -17.96 -2.04
N GLY A 155 7.73 -17.55 -3.15
CA GLY A 155 8.38 -17.43 -4.46
C GLY A 155 9.26 -16.18 -4.62
N LEU A 156 9.28 -15.26 -3.64
CA LEU A 156 10.09 -14.05 -3.70
C LEU A 156 11.52 -14.32 -3.24
N GLY A 157 12.49 -13.59 -3.82
CA GLY A 157 13.90 -13.70 -3.50
C GLY A 157 14.23 -13.39 -2.04
N ALA A 158 15.36 -13.94 -1.56
CA ALA A 158 15.82 -13.71 -0.19
C ALA A 158 16.10 -12.22 0.10
N ASP A 159 16.55 -11.47 -0.91
CA ASP A 159 16.81 -10.03 -0.79
C ASP A 159 15.53 -9.25 -0.43
N THR A 160 14.39 -9.63 -1.00
CA THR A 160 13.10 -9.02 -0.70
C THR A 160 12.65 -9.27 0.74
N TRP A 161 12.92 -10.48 1.26
CA TRP A 161 12.64 -10.84 2.65
C TRP A 161 13.53 -10.07 3.64
N ILE A 162 14.81 -9.89 3.30
CA ILE A 162 15.74 -9.10 4.11
C ILE A 162 15.29 -7.63 4.15
N ALA A 163 14.98 -7.03 3.00
CA ALA A 163 14.49 -5.66 2.92
C ALA A 163 13.19 -5.47 3.72
N PHE A 164 12.24 -6.40 3.59
CA PHE A 164 11.00 -6.38 4.36
C PHE A 164 11.26 -6.51 5.88
N GLY A 165 12.11 -7.44 6.28
CA GLY A 165 12.48 -7.64 7.69
C GLY A 165 13.19 -6.41 8.28
N ALA A 166 14.13 -5.82 7.55
CA ALA A 166 14.83 -4.60 7.95
C ALA A 166 13.86 -3.42 8.10
N TRP A 167 12.91 -3.26 7.17
CA TRP A 167 11.89 -2.22 7.25
C TRP A 167 10.93 -2.42 8.43
N MET A 168 10.50 -3.65 8.69
CA MET A 168 9.69 -3.99 9.86
C MET A 168 10.44 -3.72 11.17
N ALA A 169 11.73 -4.06 11.23
CA ALA A 169 12.58 -3.77 12.38
C ALA A 169 12.71 -2.25 12.60
N ALA A 170 12.93 -1.47 11.54
CA ALA A 170 12.98 -0.01 11.61
C ALA A 170 11.65 0.58 12.10
N GLY A 171 10.52 0.12 11.56
CA GLY A 171 9.19 0.53 12.01
C GLY A 171 8.93 0.20 13.47
N LEU A 172 9.33 -0.99 13.93
CA LEU A 172 9.22 -1.40 15.33
C LEU A 172 10.14 -0.57 16.24
N ALA A 173 11.33 -0.21 15.78
CA ALA A 173 12.25 0.65 16.52
C ALA A 173 11.65 2.06 16.70
N VAL A 174 11.10 2.66 15.64
CA VAL A 174 10.40 3.95 15.71
C VAL A 174 9.20 3.86 16.66
N TYR A 175 8.40 2.78 16.57
CA TYR A 175 7.29 2.54 17.48
C TYR A 175 7.74 2.40 18.94
N GLY A 176 8.80 1.62 19.20
CA GLY A 176 9.31 1.39 20.55
C GLY A 176 9.92 2.64 21.20
N LEU A 177 10.66 3.43 20.41
CA LEU A 177 11.34 4.64 20.89
C LEU A 177 10.38 5.82 21.08
N TYR A 178 9.42 6.00 20.17
CA TYR A 178 8.51 7.14 20.15
C TYR A 178 7.07 6.76 20.50
N GLY A 179 6.52 5.77 19.80
CA GLY A 179 5.11 5.38 19.85
C GLY A 179 4.64 4.89 21.22
N ILE A 180 5.44 4.11 21.95
CA ILE A 180 5.08 3.63 23.30
C ILE A 180 4.93 4.79 24.29
N ARG A 181 5.71 5.86 24.13
CA ARG A 181 5.72 7.01 25.05
C ARG A 181 4.66 8.07 24.72
N HIS A 182 4.14 8.08 23.50
CA HIS A 182 3.22 9.12 23.00
C HIS A 182 1.84 8.58 22.55
N SER A 183 1.59 7.27 22.66
CA SER A 183 0.30 6.67 22.30
C SER A 183 -0.83 7.22 23.17
N THR A 184 -1.74 7.97 22.56
CA THR A 184 -2.93 8.57 23.20
C THR A 184 -4.18 7.69 23.10
N LEU A 185 -4.05 6.43 22.66
CA LEU A 185 -5.17 5.50 22.45
C LEU A 185 -6.00 5.20 23.71
N ASP A 186 -5.49 5.55 24.89
CA ASP A 186 -6.16 5.31 26.18
C ASP A 186 -6.81 6.56 26.80
N ARG A 187 -6.89 7.69 26.07
CA ARG A 187 -7.66 8.86 26.55
C ARG A 187 -9.14 8.68 26.22
N PRO A 188 -10.04 8.58 27.23
CA PRO A 188 -11.48 8.51 26.99
C PRO A 188 -11.92 9.73 26.17
N ALA A 189 -12.74 9.50 25.14
CA ALA A 189 -13.41 10.59 24.45
C ALA A 189 -14.19 11.41 25.50
N PRO A 190 -14.08 12.76 25.51
CA PRO A 190 -14.89 13.56 26.42
C PRO A 190 -16.36 13.23 26.15
N GLU A 191 -17.08 12.81 27.20
CA GLU A 191 -18.51 12.55 27.13
C GLU A 191 -19.20 13.80 26.54
N PRO A 192 -20.10 13.63 25.56
CA PRO A 192 -20.88 14.76 25.07
C PRO A 192 -21.65 15.32 26.27
N GLU A 193 -21.38 16.59 26.62
CA GLU A 193 -22.14 17.30 27.64
C GLU A 193 -23.62 17.20 27.28
N THR A 194 -24.35 16.36 28.03
CA THR A 194 -25.80 16.36 28.02
C THR A 194 -26.23 17.62 28.76
N THR A 195 -26.32 18.74 28.06
CA THR A 195 -26.99 19.94 28.56
C THR A 195 -28.48 19.62 28.76
N PRO A 196 -29.05 19.90 29.95
CA PRO A 196 -30.45 19.59 30.30
C PRO A 196 -31.48 20.45 29.56
#